data_AF-A0A4S4MQ09-F1
#
_entry.id   AF-A0A4S4MQ09-F1
#
_cell.length_a   1.000
_cell.length_b   1.000
_cell.length_c   1.000
_cell.angle_alpha   90.00
_cell.angle_beta   90.00
_cell.angle_gamma   90.00
#
_symmetry.space_group_name_H-M   'P 1'
#
loop_
_entity.id
_entity.type
_entity.pdbx_description
1 polymer ?
#
loop_
_entity_poly.entity_id
_entity_poly.type
_entity_poly.pdbx_seq_one_letter_code
_entity_poly.pdbx_strand_id
1 'polypeptide(L)'
;MNVAIGPRTSTQDGAHPDNHLPKNVTCDAGTEFVNTAHCATCRIGIRMLYFGVQYWGQELEGIIIVLSRVGVDAGAALGVNTDVEDGVLKDMLKSVGRWDVERVDKISVGLSTVAIYSEHGHLADITLPSFTLPLTVNPPPDPTWLTTMSVPVLIKPTKDLATLARFVRNSWRDGVVNVRATVNETVVDALGGWLHLSREHVSSTVRMSLPHLPPPDRVPVHLIVFLIESAATHLALSGNATIENPLPEDMNLHATVPELPFTVFLHAPNDTLAPVANVTTAPITLAHPNVSLAISGFVLPIPPVTQAALSNFISLYLRAQDNPIVISTPFLPGLMFPTTFPAPYPKPQVLRNVTIRNMMLRYSPDGKGGMLASGTVFGRAVLPRGIKVGIDVKRIFPDVLVFDGEVSGSEDDQEETGPPSFTLPPVMGPDPQ
;
A
#
# COMPACT_ATOMS: atom_id res chain seq x y z
N MET A 1 -38.41 -29.98 10.10
CA MET A 1 -39.80 -29.54 9.94
C MET A 1 -40.00 -29.21 8.47
N ASN A 2 -40.83 -30.01 7.81
CA ASN A 2 -41.22 -29.88 6.40
C ASN A 2 -41.87 -28.52 6.14
N VAL A 3 -41.71 -27.97 4.93
CA VAL A 3 -42.77 -27.89 3.90
C VAL A 3 -42.14 -27.46 2.57
N ALA A 4 -42.46 -28.23 1.54
CA ALA A 4 -42.32 -27.90 0.11
C ALA A 4 -43.68 -28.14 -0.54
N ILE A 5 -44.24 -27.19 -1.30
CA ILE A 5 -45.24 -27.28 -2.40
C ILE A 5 -45.22 -25.86 -3.02
N GLY A 6 -45.16 -25.55 -4.32
CA GLY A 6 -45.50 -26.19 -5.58
C GLY A 6 -46.17 -25.11 -6.48
N PRO A 7 -46.17 -25.25 -7.82
CA PRO A 7 -46.25 -24.13 -8.79
C PRO A 7 -47.64 -23.95 -9.46
N ARG A 8 -47.87 -22.84 -10.20
CA ARG A 8 -48.82 -22.77 -11.34
C ARG A 8 -48.71 -21.51 -12.23
N THR A 9 -48.42 -21.81 -13.51
CA THR A 9 -48.76 -21.27 -14.85
C THR A 9 -49.74 -20.10 -15.11
N SER A 10 -49.41 -19.36 -16.20
CA SER A 10 -50.28 -18.80 -17.28
C SER A 10 -51.14 -17.56 -16.95
N THR A 11 -51.20 -16.46 -17.72
CA THR A 11 -51.65 -16.37 -19.13
C THR A 11 -51.35 -14.97 -19.75
N GLN A 12 -51.41 -14.94 -21.08
CA GLN A 12 -51.18 -13.97 -22.15
C GLN A 12 -51.77 -12.52 -22.13
N ASP A 13 -51.10 -11.72 -23.00
CA ASP A 13 -51.55 -10.67 -23.94
C ASP A 13 -51.76 -9.21 -23.50
N GLY A 14 -51.10 -8.31 -24.25
CA GLY A 14 -51.38 -6.87 -24.28
C GLY A 14 -50.23 -6.02 -24.83
N ALA A 15 -50.12 -5.92 -26.16
CA ALA A 15 -49.19 -5.01 -26.83
C ALA A 15 -49.78 -3.59 -26.97
N HIS A 16 -49.02 -2.56 -26.57
CA HIS A 16 -49.10 -1.19 -27.10
C HIS A 16 -47.74 -0.49 -26.87
N PRO A 17 -47.14 0.23 -27.84
CA PRO A 17 -45.81 0.79 -27.67
C PRO A 17 -45.89 2.25 -27.22
N ASP A 18 -45.37 2.55 -26.03
CA ASP A 18 -45.08 3.92 -25.60
C ASP A 18 -43.58 4.18 -25.65
N ASN A 19 -43.23 5.19 -26.44
CA ASN A 19 -41.89 5.76 -26.58
C ASN A 19 -41.46 6.44 -25.28
N HIS A 20 -40.68 5.73 -24.46
CA HIS A 20 -39.85 6.36 -23.43
C HIS A 20 -38.40 5.90 -23.57
N LEU A 21 -37.53 6.87 -23.87
CA LEU A 21 -36.07 6.75 -23.84
C LEU A 21 -35.61 6.22 -22.47
N PRO A 22 -34.78 5.16 -22.39
CA PRO A 22 -34.22 4.73 -21.12
C PRO A 22 -33.15 5.73 -20.65
N LYS A 23 -33.44 6.41 -19.53
CA LYS A 23 -32.44 7.11 -18.72
C LYS A 23 -31.74 6.07 -17.85
N ASN A 24 -30.41 6.04 -17.91
CA ASN A 24 -29.47 5.11 -17.25
C ASN A 24 -29.15 3.84 -18.04
N VAL A 25 -27.98 3.87 -18.69
CA VAL A 25 -27.33 2.71 -19.29
C VAL A 25 -26.12 2.36 -18.43
N THR A 26 -26.16 1.22 -17.76
CA THR A 26 -25.02 0.64 -17.02
C THR A 26 -24.20 -0.22 -17.99
N CYS A 27 -22.90 0.01 -18.07
CA CYS A 27 -21.97 -0.86 -18.81
C CYS A 27 -21.25 -1.76 -17.80
N ASP A 28 -21.39 -3.08 -17.93
CA ASP A 28 -20.61 -4.07 -17.16
C ASP A 28 -19.35 -4.42 -17.96
N ALA A 29 -18.17 -4.18 -17.38
CA ALA A 29 -16.88 -4.58 -17.94
C ALA A 29 -16.31 -5.76 -17.14
N GLY A 30 -16.26 -6.94 -17.76
CA GLY A 30 -15.63 -8.15 -17.23
C GLY A 30 -14.13 -8.20 -17.54
N THR A 31 -13.38 -8.82 -16.63
CA THR A 31 -11.91 -8.95 -16.62
C THR A 31 -11.33 -9.72 -17.82
N GLU A 32 -10.75 -8.97 -18.77
CA GLU A 32 -9.57 -9.26 -19.61
C GLU A 32 -9.14 -7.90 -20.18
N PHE A 33 -7.84 -7.57 -20.25
CA PHE A 33 -7.32 -6.25 -20.68
C PHE A 33 -7.48 -5.98 -22.20
N VAL A 34 -8.67 -6.23 -22.72
CA VAL A 34 -9.21 -5.75 -23.99
C VAL A 34 -10.53 -5.05 -23.65
N ASN A 35 -10.42 -3.80 -23.20
CA ASN A 35 -11.61 -2.99 -22.94
C ASN A 35 -12.30 -2.69 -24.28
N THR A 36 -13.43 -3.37 -24.53
CA THR A 36 -14.35 -3.02 -25.61
C THR A 36 -15.57 -2.40 -24.95
N ALA A 37 -15.60 -1.07 -24.83
CA ALA A 37 -16.76 -0.38 -24.27
C ALA A 37 -17.82 -0.19 -25.36
N HIS A 38 -18.98 -0.85 -25.23
CA HIS A 38 -20.13 -0.63 -26.10
C HIS A 38 -21.07 0.40 -25.47
N CYS A 39 -21.03 1.66 -25.94
CA CYS A 39 -22.02 2.65 -25.56
C CYS A 39 -23.31 2.45 -26.39
N ALA A 40 -24.44 2.18 -25.74
CA ALA A 40 -25.70 1.84 -26.41
C ALA A 40 -26.30 2.97 -27.29
N THR A 41 -25.74 4.19 -27.26
CA THR A 41 -26.20 5.33 -28.07
C THR A 41 -25.18 5.78 -29.14
N CYS A 42 -24.00 5.17 -29.16
CA CYS A 42 -22.96 5.36 -30.18
C CYS A 42 -22.13 4.07 -30.19
N ARG A 43 -22.26 3.25 -31.24
CA ARG A 43 -21.51 1.98 -31.40
C ARG A 43 -20.01 2.22 -31.68
N ILE A 44 -19.37 3.16 -30.99
CA ILE A 44 -17.94 3.44 -31.10
C ILE A 44 -17.21 2.33 -30.34
N GLY A 45 -16.58 1.40 -31.07
CA GLY A 45 -15.65 0.45 -30.50
C GLY A 45 -14.30 1.11 -30.28
N ILE A 46 -13.98 1.42 -29.02
CA ILE A 46 -12.64 1.86 -28.61
C ILE A 46 -11.91 0.63 -28.07
N ARG A 47 -10.72 0.35 -28.61
CA ARG A 47 -9.85 -0.73 -28.12
C ARG A 47 -8.60 -0.09 -27.49
N MET A 48 -8.36 -0.38 -26.20
CA MET A 48 -7.20 0.13 -25.45
C MET A 48 -6.39 -1.06 -24.90
N LEU A 49 -5.08 -1.11 -25.21
CA LEU A 49 -4.24 -2.29 -24.95
C LEU A 49 -3.09 -2.07 -23.94
N TYR A 50 -2.81 -0.84 -23.53
CA TYR A 50 -1.69 -0.57 -22.63
C TYR A 50 -1.94 0.70 -21.81
N PHE A 51 -1.52 0.69 -20.55
CA PHE A 51 -1.60 1.83 -19.64
C PHE A 51 -0.29 1.92 -18.85
N GLY A 52 0.55 2.88 -19.21
CA GLY A 52 1.74 3.26 -18.43
C GLY A 52 1.48 4.56 -17.67
N VAL A 53 1.85 4.62 -16.39
CA VAL A 53 1.69 5.79 -15.51
C VAL A 53 3.06 6.31 -15.12
N GLN A 54 3.31 7.60 -15.34
CA GLN A 54 4.50 8.29 -14.83
C GLN A 54 4.05 9.53 -14.05
N TYR A 55 4.43 9.62 -12.77
CA TYR A 55 3.97 10.63 -11.83
C TYR A 55 5.04 11.72 -11.59
N TRP A 56 4.62 12.98 -11.63
CA TRP A 56 5.43 14.15 -11.27
C TRP A 56 4.61 15.12 -10.42
N GLY A 57 4.95 15.32 -9.13
CA GLY A 57 4.30 16.32 -8.26
C GLY A 57 4.67 16.23 -6.77
N GLN A 58 4.73 17.38 -6.08
CA GLN A 58 4.94 17.50 -4.62
C GLN A 58 3.69 17.94 -3.84
N GLU A 59 2.60 18.30 -4.51
CA GLU A 59 1.27 18.54 -3.91
C GLU A 59 0.30 17.43 -4.32
N LEU A 60 -0.88 17.34 -3.69
CA LEU A 60 -1.90 16.34 -4.04
C LEU A 60 -2.36 16.43 -5.52
N GLU A 61 -2.09 17.55 -6.20
CA GLU A 61 -2.28 17.68 -7.65
C GLU A 61 -1.09 17.08 -8.40
N GLY A 62 -1.37 16.15 -9.32
CA GLY A 62 -0.34 15.46 -10.10
C GLY A 62 -0.68 15.43 -11.58
N ILE A 63 0.35 15.56 -12.42
CA ILE A 63 0.24 15.28 -13.86
C ILE A 63 0.69 13.85 -14.09
N ILE A 64 -0.17 13.06 -14.72
CA ILE A 64 0.11 11.69 -15.14
C ILE A 64 0.17 11.65 -16.65
N ILE A 65 1.24 11.11 -17.21
CA ILE A 65 1.30 10.82 -18.64
C ILE A 65 0.72 9.44 -18.87
N VAL A 66 -0.40 9.38 -19.60
CA VAL A 66 -1.04 8.12 -19.97
C VAL A 66 -0.58 7.70 -21.36
N LEU A 67 0.20 6.62 -21.40
CA LEU A 67 0.59 5.96 -22.66
C LEU A 67 -0.44 4.90 -23.00
N SER A 68 -1.10 5.04 -24.15
CA SER A 68 -2.09 4.06 -24.61
C SER A 68 -2.03 3.85 -26.12
N ARG A 69 -2.65 2.77 -26.58
CA ARG A 69 -2.90 2.52 -28.01
C ARG A 69 -4.39 2.54 -28.23
N VAL A 70 -4.87 3.41 -29.12
CA VAL A 70 -6.29 3.55 -29.41
C VAL A 70 -6.52 3.66 -30.90
N GLY A 71 -7.63 3.08 -31.33
CA GLY A 71 -8.23 3.33 -32.62
C GLY A 71 -9.74 3.27 -32.47
N VAL A 72 -10.44 3.95 -33.37
CA VAL A 72 -11.90 3.96 -33.44
C VAL A 72 -12.33 3.17 -34.67
N ASP A 73 -13.05 2.07 -34.46
CA ASP A 73 -13.71 1.35 -35.56
C ASP A 73 -14.99 2.10 -35.96
N ALA A 74 -14.82 3.11 -36.82
CA ALA A 74 -15.92 3.89 -37.35
C ALA A 74 -16.79 3.06 -38.29
N GLY A 75 -16.22 2.06 -38.94
CA GLY A 75 -16.94 1.19 -39.85
C GLY A 75 -17.93 0.27 -39.12
N ALA A 76 -17.56 -0.26 -37.95
CA ALA A 76 -18.49 -0.99 -37.08
C ALA A 76 -19.55 -0.07 -36.47
N ALA A 77 -19.15 1.16 -36.09
CA ALA A 77 -20.07 2.13 -35.50
C ALA A 77 -21.20 2.54 -36.45
N LEU A 78 -20.86 2.73 -37.72
CA LEU A 78 -21.79 3.13 -38.78
C LEU A 78 -22.41 1.93 -39.53
N GLY A 79 -21.96 0.70 -39.24
CA GLY A 79 -22.42 -0.51 -39.92
C GLY A 79 -21.99 -0.60 -41.38
N VAL A 80 -20.84 -0.01 -41.72
CA VAL A 80 -20.27 0.04 -43.09
C VAL A 80 -19.06 -0.89 -43.28
N ASN A 81 -18.72 -1.66 -42.25
CA ASN A 81 -17.73 -2.73 -42.39
C ASN A 81 -18.15 -3.74 -43.45
N THR A 82 -17.19 -4.29 -44.17
CA THR A 82 -17.41 -5.33 -45.17
C THR A 82 -17.79 -6.64 -44.49
N ASP A 83 -18.99 -7.16 -44.81
CA ASP A 83 -19.42 -8.48 -44.37
C ASP A 83 -19.51 -9.41 -45.58
N VAL A 84 -19.05 -10.66 -45.44
CA VAL A 84 -19.03 -11.66 -46.53
C VAL A 84 -20.45 -11.97 -47.06
N GLU A 85 -21.49 -11.68 -46.26
CA GLU A 85 -22.89 -11.92 -46.58
C GLU A 85 -23.60 -10.68 -47.18
N ASP A 86 -22.87 -9.60 -47.48
CA ASP A 86 -23.47 -8.41 -48.05
C ASP A 86 -23.85 -8.60 -49.53
N GLY A 87 -25.11 -8.36 -49.87
CA GLY A 87 -25.54 -8.27 -51.27
C GLY A 87 -25.01 -7.00 -51.95
N VAL A 88 -24.85 -7.03 -53.28
CA VAL A 88 -24.24 -5.97 -54.10
C VAL A 88 -24.79 -4.55 -53.82
N LEU A 89 -26.11 -4.41 -53.64
CA LEU A 89 -26.75 -3.12 -53.32
C LEU A 89 -26.36 -2.58 -51.94
N LYS A 90 -26.29 -3.47 -50.94
CA LYS A 90 -25.86 -3.12 -49.59
C LYS A 90 -24.38 -2.75 -49.59
N ASP A 91 -23.59 -3.46 -50.38
CA ASP A 91 -22.15 -3.23 -50.48
C ASP A 91 -21.80 -1.90 -51.17
N MET A 92 -22.59 -1.51 -52.17
CA MET A 92 -22.50 -0.19 -52.79
C MET A 92 -22.82 0.93 -51.80
N LEU A 93 -23.88 0.79 -51.00
CA LEU A 93 -24.24 1.78 -49.97
C LEU A 93 -23.17 1.86 -48.87
N LYS A 94 -22.66 0.71 -48.42
CA LYS A 94 -21.56 0.66 -47.46
C LYS A 94 -20.30 1.31 -48.03
N SER A 95 -19.98 1.11 -49.32
CA SER A 95 -18.83 1.74 -49.98
C SER A 95 -18.89 3.28 -49.95
N VAL A 96 -20.08 3.86 -50.11
CA VAL A 96 -20.26 5.32 -49.97
C VAL A 96 -20.00 5.75 -48.52
N GLY A 97 -20.51 5.00 -47.55
CA GLY A 97 -20.24 5.28 -46.12
C GLY A 97 -18.77 5.14 -45.76
N ARG A 98 -18.04 4.17 -46.32
CA ARG A 98 -16.59 4.02 -46.13
C ARG A 98 -15.81 5.21 -46.68
N TRP A 99 -16.16 5.66 -47.89
CA TRP A 99 -15.57 6.86 -48.50
C TRP A 99 -15.77 8.11 -47.64
N ASP A 100 -16.94 8.26 -47.02
CA ASP A 100 -17.23 9.40 -46.14
C ASP A 100 -16.37 9.37 -44.87
N VAL A 101 -16.22 8.20 -44.24
CA VAL A 101 -15.34 8.04 -43.05
C VAL A 101 -13.87 8.30 -43.40
N GLU A 102 -13.39 7.78 -44.54
CA GLU A 102 -12.02 8.04 -45.02
C GLU A 102 -11.76 9.53 -45.27
N ARG A 103 -12.80 10.29 -45.65
CA ARG A 103 -12.70 11.74 -45.84
C ARG A 103 -12.60 12.50 -44.51
N VAL A 104 -13.20 11.97 -43.44
CA VAL A 104 -13.12 12.56 -42.10
C VAL A 104 -11.72 12.34 -41.50
N ASP A 105 -11.15 11.14 -41.67
CA ASP A 105 -9.82 10.66 -41.18
C ASP A 105 -9.62 10.75 -39.65
N LYS A 106 -9.86 11.91 -39.05
CA LYS A 106 -9.62 12.20 -37.64
C LYS A 106 -10.79 12.93 -37.00
N ILE A 107 -11.03 12.63 -35.73
CA ILE A 107 -11.97 13.36 -34.88
C ILE A 107 -11.22 14.02 -33.73
N SER A 108 -11.60 15.25 -33.40
CA SER A 108 -11.14 15.95 -32.21
C SER A 108 -12.13 15.69 -31.09
N VAL A 109 -11.64 15.17 -29.97
CA VAL A 109 -12.45 14.91 -28.77
C VAL A 109 -12.05 15.90 -27.70
N GLY A 110 -13.01 16.74 -27.30
CA GLY A 110 -12.92 17.62 -26.14
C GLY A 110 -13.75 17.04 -25.00
N LEU A 111 -13.12 16.85 -23.85
CA LEU A 111 -13.79 16.40 -22.63
C LEU A 111 -13.71 17.53 -21.61
N SER A 112 -14.85 17.87 -21.01
CA SER A 112 -14.85 18.65 -19.77
C SER A 112 -14.23 17.84 -18.62
N THR A 113 -14.00 18.49 -17.48
CA THR A 113 -13.48 17.82 -16.28
C THR A 113 -14.31 16.59 -15.93
N VAL A 114 -13.65 15.44 -15.86
CA VAL A 114 -14.23 14.17 -15.46
C VAL A 114 -14.19 14.09 -13.94
N ALA A 115 -15.35 14.16 -13.31
CA ALA A 115 -15.49 13.98 -11.87
C ALA A 115 -15.64 12.49 -11.54
N ILE A 116 -14.83 11.99 -10.63
CA ILE A 116 -14.88 10.61 -10.13
C ILE A 116 -15.59 10.59 -8.78
N TYR A 117 -16.60 9.75 -8.68
CA TYR A 117 -17.38 9.52 -7.48
C TYR A 117 -17.26 8.07 -7.02
N SER A 118 -17.26 7.86 -5.71
CA SER A 118 -17.61 6.60 -5.08
C SER A 118 -19.05 6.65 -4.58
N GLU A 119 -19.57 5.55 -4.06
CA GLU A 119 -20.83 5.53 -3.30
C GLU A 119 -20.83 6.50 -2.10
N HIS A 120 -19.65 6.91 -1.64
CA HIS A 120 -19.47 7.67 -0.40
C HIS A 120 -19.15 9.15 -0.64
N GLY A 121 -18.99 9.59 -1.90
CA GLY A 121 -18.69 10.96 -2.24
C GLY A 121 -17.69 11.12 -3.39
N HIS A 122 -17.34 12.38 -3.66
CA HIS A 122 -16.37 12.78 -4.68
C HIS A 122 -14.95 12.37 -4.31
N LEU A 123 -14.22 11.77 -5.25
CA LEU A 123 -12.87 11.24 -5.06
C LEU A 123 -11.80 12.08 -5.76
N ALA A 124 -12.02 12.49 -7.00
CA ALA A 124 -11.04 13.23 -7.78
C ALA A 124 -11.69 13.90 -9.00
N ASP A 125 -11.08 14.98 -9.45
CA ASP A 125 -11.33 15.58 -10.75
C ASP A 125 -10.19 15.26 -11.69
N ILE A 126 -10.52 14.85 -12.91
CA ILE A 126 -9.56 14.55 -13.96
C ILE A 126 -9.79 15.51 -15.12
N THR A 127 -8.76 16.27 -15.48
CA THR A 127 -8.78 17.17 -16.63
C THR A 127 -7.84 16.65 -17.70
N LEU A 128 -8.36 16.51 -18.92
CA LEU A 128 -7.60 16.10 -20.09
C LEU A 128 -7.60 17.23 -21.12
N PRO A 129 -6.48 17.49 -21.81
CA PRO A 129 -6.51 18.36 -22.98
C PRO A 129 -7.29 17.69 -24.11
N SER A 130 -7.83 18.49 -25.03
CA SER A 130 -8.43 17.96 -26.25
C SER A 130 -7.42 17.14 -27.05
N PHE A 131 -7.82 15.98 -27.55
CA PHE A 131 -6.95 15.08 -28.31
C PHE A 131 -7.64 14.63 -29.60
N THR A 132 -6.84 14.21 -30.58
CA THR A 132 -7.35 13.72 -31.86
C THR A 132 -7.24 12.20 -31.93
N LEU A 133 -8.31 11.55 -32.40
CA LEU A 133 -8.35 10.11 -32.61
C LEU A 133 -8.47 9.81 -34.12
N PRO A 134 -7.68 8.86 -34.64
CA PRO A 134 -7.85 8.39 -36.01
C PRO A 134 -9.09 7.50 -36.10
N LEU A 135 -9.85 7.68 -37.17
CA LEU A 135 -10.94 6.79 -37.55
C LEU A 135 -10.40 5.71 -38.49
N THR A 136 -10.83 4.48 -38.28
CA THR A 136 -10.46 3.36 -39.17
C THR A 136 -11.73 2.66 -39.63
N VAL A 137 -11.76 2.35 -40.91
CA VAL A 137 -12.79 1.55 -41.57
C VAL A 137 -12.20 0.17 -41.82
N ASN A 138 -12.93 -0.90 -41.50
CA ASN A 138 -12.44 -2.27 -41.64
C ASN A 138 -11.07 -2.49 -40.96
N PRO A 139 -10.94 -2.22 -39.66
CA PRO A 139 -9.67 -2.46 -38.98
C PRO A 139 -9.28 -3.94 -39.10
N PRO A 140 -7.99 -4.24 -39.34
CA PRO A 140 -7.52 -5.61 -39.37
C PRO A 140 -7.64 -6.22 -37.95
N PRO A 141 -7.73 -7.56 -37.84
CA PRO A 141 -7.98 -8.23 -36.56
C PRO A 141 -6.83 -8.05 -35.55
N ASP A 142 -5.62 -7.82 -36.05
CA ASP A 142 -4.41 -7.59 -35.27
C ASP A 142 -4.31 -6.13 -34.77
N PRO A 143 -3.59 -5.85 -33.67
CA PRO A 143 -3.60 -4.53 -33.02
C PRO A 143 -2.75 -3.46 -33.74
N THR A 144 -2.27 -3.72 -34.94
CA THR A 144 -1.34 -2.83 -35.67
C THR A 144 -1.99 -1.52 -36.14
N TRP A 145 -3.32 -1.49 -36.29
CA TRP A 145 -4.06 -0.29 -36.66
C TRP A 145 -4.26 0.70 -35.50
N LEU A 146 -3.96 0.29 -34.27
CA LEU A 146 -4.09 1.17 -33.12
C LEU A 146 -2.94 2.18 -33.08
N THR A 147 -3.29 3.45 -32.93
CA THR A 147 -2.31 4.53 -32.85
C THR A 147 -1.86 4.71 -31.41
N THR A 148 -0.54 4.80 -31.19
CA THR A 148 0.00 5.09 -29.86
C THR A 148 -0.22 6.56 -29.54
N MET A 149 -0.85 6.85 -28.41
CA MET A 149 -1.05 8.20 -27.90
C MET A 149 -0.46 8.37 -26.51
N SER A 150 -0.04 9.60 -26.23
CA SER A 150 0.47 10.04 -24.94
C SER A 150 -0.33 11.27 -24.52
N VAL A 151 -1.24 11.11 -23.57
CA VAL A 151 -2.10 12.20 -23.10
C VAL A 151 -1.68 12.58 -21.69
N PRO A 152 -1.28 13.84 -21.44
CA PRO A 152 -1.06 14.31 -20.08
C PRO A 152 -2.43 14.52 -19.42
N VAL A 153 -2.60 13.91 -18.26
CA VAL A 153 -3.83 13.91 -17.49
C VAL A 153 -3.54 14.61 -16.17
N LEU A 154 -4.25 15.71 -15.90
CA LEU A 154 -4.17 16.38 -14.61
C LEU A 154 -5.19 15.74 -13.67
N ILE A 155 -4.71 15.20 -12.56
CA ILE A 155 -5.56 14.61 -11.53
C ILE A 155 -5.53 15.51 -10.31
N LYS A 156 -6.72 15.89 -9.85
CA LYS A 156 -6.95 16.67 -8.63
C LYS A 156 -7.78 15.84 -7.65
N PRO A 157 -7.14 15.11 -6.74
CA PRO A 157 -7.83 14.34 -5.71
C PRO A 157 -8.67 15.25 -4.80
N THR A 158 -9.70 14.66 -4.19
CA THR A 158 -10.50 15.32 -3.17
C THR A 158 -9.65 15.70 -1.97
N LYS A 159 -9.97 16.85 -1.35
CA LYS A 159 -9.37 17.26 -0.07
C LYS A 159 -10.01 16.56 1.12
N ASP A 160 -11.14 15.87 0.91
CA ASP A 160 -11.81 15.09 1.96
C ASP A 160 -11.12 13.73 2.14
N LEU A 161 -10.08 13.72 2.97
CA LEU A 161 -9.33 12.52 3.35
C LEU A 161 -10.22 11.45 3.99
N ALA A 162 -11.30 11.85 4.68
CA ALA A 162 -12.21 10.88 5.30
C ALA A 162 -12.99 10.10 4.23
N THR A 163 -13.38 10.75 3.13
CA THR A 163 -14.04 10.09 2.00
C THR A 163 -13.07 9.18 1.25
N LEU A 164 -11.84 9.62 1.00
CA LEU A 164 -10.82 8.80 0.36
C LEU A 164 -10.47 7.56 1.21
N ALA A 165 -10.24 7.73 2.51
CA ALA A 165 -9.97 6.64 3.44
C ALA A 165 -11.11 5.62 3.49
N ARG A 166 -12.37 6.10 3.54
CA ARG A 166 -13.56 5.24 3.47
C ARG A 166 -13.63 4.44 2.17
N PHE A 167 -13.38 5.10 1.04
CA PHE A 167 -13.35 4.46 -0.27
C PHE A 167 -12.28 3.37 -0.36
N VAL A 168 -11.04 3.67 0.02
CA VAL A 168 -9.93 2.70 0.01
C VAL A 168 -10.27 1.51 0.91
N ARG A 169 -10.71 1.75 2.14
CA ARG A 169 -11.08 0.69 3.10
C ARG A 169 -12.18 -0.22 2.55
N ASN A 170 -13.24 0.36 2.00
CA ASN A 170 -14.36 -0.43 1.49
C ASN A 170 -13.96 -1.19 0.23
N SER A 171 -13.18 -0.56 -0.67
CA SER A 171 -12.70 -1.22 -1.88
C SER A 171 -11.85 -2.45 -1.55
N TRP A 172 -10.92 -2.32 -0.59
CA TRP A 172 -10.11 -3.45 -0.12
C TRP A 172 -10.93 -4.53 0.58
N ARG A 173 -11.87 -4.14 1.46
CA ARG A 173 -12.75 -5.10 2.16
C ARG A 173 -13.59 -5.90 1.16
N ASP A 174 -14.11 -5.23 0.15
CA ASP A 174 -15.02 -5.82 -0.83
C ASP A 174 -14.25 -6.48 -2.00
N GLY A 175 -12.91 -6.33 -2.03
CA GLY A 175 -12.02 -6.86 -3.07
C GLY A 175 -12.23 -6.22 -4.44
N VAL A 176 -12.91 -5.07 -4.51
CA VAL A 176 -13.33 -4.42 -5.75
C VAL A 176 -13.29 -2.91 -5.59
N VAL A 177 -12.63 -2.22 -6.52
CA VAL A 177 -12.79 -0.79 -6.75
C VAL A 177 -14.02 -0.56 -7.62
N ASN A 178 -14.99 0.18 -7.09
CA ASN A 178 -16.18 0.62 -7.82
C ASN A 178 -16.23 2.15 -7.83
N VAL A 179 -16.02 2.75 -9.00
CA VAL A 179 -16.05 4.21 -9.17
C VAL A 179 -16.98 4.60 -10.31
N ARG A 180 -17.68 5.71 -10.15
CA ARG A 180 -18.51 6.33 -11.18
C ARG A 180 -17.79 7.55 -11.72
N ALA A 181 -17.41 7.51 -12.99
CA ALA A 181 -16.92 8.67 -13.71
C ALA A 181 -18.09 9.41 -14.35
N THR A 182 -18.16 10.72 -14.14
CA THR A 182 -19.16 11.60 -14.76
C THR A 182 -18.46 12.73 -15.49
N VAL A 183 -18.94 13.02 -16.70
CA VAL A 183 -18.44 14.10 -17.56
C VAL A 183 -19.61 15.02 -17.86
N ASN A 184 -19.46 16.31 -17.58
CA ASN A 184 -20.54 17.28 -17.75
C ASN A 184 -20.87 17.48 -19.24
N GLU A 185 -19.83 17.62 -20.05
CA GLU A 185 -19.92 17.86 -21.48
C GLU A 185 -18.81 17.12 -22.21
N THR A 186 -19.19 16.49 -23.32
CA THR A 186 -18.30 15.85 -24.28
C THR A 186 -18.58 16.47 -25.64
N VAL A 187 -17.54 16.96 -26.30
CA VAL A 187 -17.63 17.58 -27.62
C VAL A 187 -16.78 16.76 -28.58
N VAL A 188 -17.39 16.33 -29.68
CA VAL A 188 -16.70 15.66 -30.78
C VAL A 188 -16.83 16.54 -32.00
N ASP A 189 -15.68 17.03 -32.49
CA ASP A 189 -15.59 17.82 -33.71
C ASP A 189 -14.94 16.98 -34.81
N ALA A 190 -15.54 17.03 -36.01
CA ALA A 190 -14.98 16.41 -37.21
C ALA A 190 -14.99 17.39 -38.39
N LEU A 191 -14.18 17.09 -39.42
CA LEU A 191 -14.15 17.86 -40.68
C LEU A 191 -13.88 19.36 -40.49
N GLY A 192 -12.99 19.74 -39.57
CA GLY A 192 -12.68 21.15 -39.32
C GLY A 192 -13.85 21.96 -38.75
N GLY A 193 -14.73 21.31 -37.98
CA GLY A 193 -15.86 21.93 -37.27
C GLY A 193 -17.20 21.85 -37.99
N TRP A 194 -17.28 21.17 -39.15
CA TRP A 194 -18.53 21.00 -39.89
C TRP A 194 -19.50 20.04 -39.21
N LEU A 195 -18.96 19.03 -38.51
CA LEU A 195 -19.74 18.13 -37.69
C LEU A 195 -19.38 18.37 -36.23
N HIS A 196 -20.32 18.93 -35.49
CA HIS A 196 -20.20 19.19 -34.06
C HIS A 196 -21.24 18.36 -33.32
N LEU A 197 -20.77 17.37 -32.56
CA LEU A 197 -21.62 16.53 -31.74
C LEU A 197 -21.28 16.79 -30.27
N SER A 198 -22.20 17.43 -29.55
CA SER A 198 -22.09 17.58 -28.10
C SER A 198 -23.02 16.61 -27.39
N ARG A 199 -22.53 16.03 -26.29
CA ARG A 199 -23.34 15.23 -25.38
C ARG A 199 -23.04 15.63 -23.96
N GLU A 200 -24.11 15.98 -23.26
CA GLU A 200 -24.06 16.37 -21.86
C GLU A 200 -24.33 15.18 -20.93
N HIS A 201 -23.83 15.27 -19.70
CA HIS A 201 -24.10 14.36 -18.60
C HIS A 201 -23.81 12.89 -18.92
N VAL A 202 -22.60 12.62 -19.42
CA VAL A 202 -22.15 11.24 -19.67
C VAL A 202 -21.68 10.64 -18.35
N SER A 203 -22.20 9.47 -17.99
CA SER A 203 -21.74 8.75 -16.81
C SER A 203 -21.37 7.32 -17.16
N SER A 204 -20.31 6.82 -16.53
CA SER A 204 -19.83 5.45 -16.69
C SER A 204 -19.41 4.92 -15.32
N THR A 205 -19.71 3.66 -15.05
CA THR A 205 -19.24 2.96 -13.85
C THR A 205 -18.06 2.08 -14.23
N VAL A 206 -16.96 2.20 -13.50
CA VAL A 206 -15.76 1.39 -13.67
C VAL A 206 -15.64 0.48 -12.45
N ARG A 207 -15.59 -0.82 -12.71
CA ARG A 207 -15.41 -1.86 -11.70
C ARG A 207 -14.10 -2.59 -11.96
N MET A 208 -13.21 -2.60 -10.98
CA MET A 208 -11.92 -3.27 -11.06
C MET A 208 -11.73 -4.17 -9.84
N SER A 209 -11.39 -5.44 -10.05
CA SER A 209 -11.05 -6.33 -8.94
C SER A 209 -9.70 -5.97 -8.37
N LEU A 210 -9.61 -5.90 -7.04
CA LEU A 210 -8.35 -5.74 -6.33
C LEU A 210 -7.74 -7.11 -6.03
N PRO A 211 -6.40 -7.23 -6.01
CA PRO A 211 -5.76 -8.44 -5.50
C PRO A 211 -6.17 -8.64 -4.03
N HIS A 212 -6.33 -9.90 -3.61
CA HIS A 212 -6.58 -10.18 -2.20
C HIS A 212 -5.32 -9.85 -1.41
N LEU A 213 -5.38 -8.85 -0.52
CA LEU A 213 -4.27 -8.63 0.41
C LEU A 213 -4.15 -9.87 1.31
N PRO A 214 -2.93 -10.34 1.59
CA PRO A 214 -2.74 -11.30 2.67
C PRO A 214 -3.32 -10.71 3.97
N PRO A 215 -3.89 -11.56 4.85
CA PRO A 215 -4.33 -11.11 6.17
C PRO A 215 -3.21 -10.31 6.86
N PRO A 216 -3.53 -9.24 7.61
CA PRO A 216 -2.52 -8.39 8.27
C PRO A 216 -1.56 -9.19 9.16
N ASP A 217 -2.01 -10.31 9.73
CA ASP A 217 -1.21 -11.23 10.53
C ASP A 217 -0.11 -11.98 9.74
N ARG A 218 -0.11 -11.87 8.40
CA ARG A 218 0.81 -12.59 7.51
C ARG A 218 1.77 -11.70 6.74
N VAL A 219 1.78 -10.40 6.98
CA VAL A 219 2.73 -9.50 6.33
C VAL A 219 3.86 -9.17 7.30
N PRO A 220 5.00 -9.88 7.23
CA PRO A 220 6.08 -9.65 8.17
C PRO A 220 6.70 -8.28 7.90
N VAL A 221 6.67 -7.40 8.91
CA VAL A 221 7.40 -6.15 8.90
C VAL A 221 8.71 -6.38 9.66
N HIS A 222 9.83 -6.23 8.96
CA HIS A 222 11.16 -6.45 9.54
C HIS A 222 11.86 -5.11 9.78
N LEU A 223 12.14 -4.79 11.03
CA LEU A 223 12.97 -3.64 11.38
C LEU A 223 14.45 -4.00 11.20
N ILE A 224 15.14 -3.29 10.31
CA ILE A 224 16.55 -3.56 9.96
C ILE A 224 17.49 -2.83 10.89
N VAL A 225 17.28 -1.52 11.03
CA VAL A 225 18.13 -0.64 11.83
C VAL A 225 17.27 0.42 12.47
N PHE A 226 17.62 0.79 13.70
CA PHE A 226 16.97 1.87 14.40
C PHE A 226 17.98 2.67 15.23
N LEU A 227 17.59 3.90 15.54
CA LEU A 227 18.34 4.85 16.31
C LEU A 227 17.37 5.68 17.16
N ILE A 228 17.59 5.66 18.47
CA ILE A 228 16.88 6.40 19.49
C ILE A 228 17.85 7.43 20.06
N GLU A 229 17.55 8.71 19.88
CA GLU A 229 18.40 9.82 20.31
C GLU A 229 17.64 10.78 21.24
N SER A 230 18.34 11.28 22.25
CA SER A 230 17.78 12.33 23.11
C SER A 230 17.79 13.66 22.38
N ALA A 231 16.62 14.21 22.09
CA ALA A 231 16.45 15.60 21.65
C ALA A 231 16.16 16.51 22.86
N ALA A 232 16.11 17.83 22.64
CA ALA A 232 15.92 18.80 23.71
C ALA A 232 14.59 18.63 24.49
N THR A 233 13.54 18.12 23.83
CA THR A 233 12.18 18.03 24.40
C THR A 233 11.57 16.63 24.36
N HIS A 234 12.18 15.70 23.62
CA HIS A 234 11.62 14.37 23.37
C HIS A 234 12.73 13.37 23.00
N LEU A 235 12.39 12.08 22.93
CA LEU A 235 13.26 11.07 22.33
C LEU A 235 12.90 10.94 20.86
N ALA A 236 13.87 11.25 19.98
CA ALA A 236 13.73 11.12 18.55
C ALA A 236 13.98 9.65 18.14
N LEU A 237 13.19 9.18 17.18
CA LEU A 237 13.24 7.85 16.61
C LEU A 237 13.59 7.96 15.13
N SER A 238 14.51 7.14 14.67
CA SER A 238 14.79 6.97 13.24
C SER A 238 15.15 5.51 12.95
N GLY A 239 14.90 5.05 11.73
CA GLY A 239 15.22 3.67 11.37
C GLY A 239 14.83 3.32 9.94
N ASN A 240 15.14 2.10 9.55
CA ASN A 240 14.70 1.49 8.30
C ASN A 240 14.04 0.15 8.60
N ALA A 241 12.90 -0.09 7.97
CA ALA A 241 12.20 -1.36 7.97
C ALA A 241 11.96 -1.86 6.54
N THR A 242 11.64 -3.13 6.37
CA THR A 242 11.21 -3.71 5.11
C THR A 242 9.92 -4.48 5.27
N ILE A 243 9.09 -4.43 4.24
CA ILE A 243 7.85 -5.18 4.13
C ILE A 243 7.81 -5.87 2.76
N GLU A 244 7.23 -7.06 2.69
CA GLU A 244 7.00 -7.73 1.41
C GLU A 244 6.00 -6.92 0.56
N ASN A 245 6.27 -6.78 -0.73
CA ASN A 245 5.40 -6.03 -1.63
C ASN A 245 4.08 -6.80 -1.80
N PRO A 246 2.92 -6.24 -1.42
CA PRO A 246 1.64 -6.92 -1.56
C PRO A 246 1.13 -7.00 -3.01
N LEU A 247 1.76 -6.30 -3.95
CA LEU A 247 1.36 -6.31 -5.35
C LEU A 247 1.85 -7.59 -6.06
N PRO A 248 1.03 -8.20 -6.93
CA PRO A 248 1.46 -9.30 -7.80
C PRO A 248 2.68 -8.92 -8.66
N GLU A 249 3.57 -9.87 -8.96
CA GLU A 249 4.77 -9.63 -9.79
C GLU A 249 4.45 -9.22 -11.23
N ASP A 250 3.28 -9.60 -11.75
CA ASP A 250 2.78 -9.21 -13.07
C ASP A 250 2.30 -7.76 -13.11
N MET A 251 2.04 -7.15 -11.94
CA MET A 251 1.59 -5.78 -11.81
C MET A 251 2.78 -4.82 -11.63
N ASN A 252 3.42 -4.45 -12.76
CA ASN A 252 4.49 -3.45 -12.83
C ASN A 252 3.98 -2.01 -12.59
N LEU A 253 3.43 -1.75 -11.39
CA LEU A 253 3.04 -0.42 -10.96
C LEU A 253 4.23 0.28 -10.29
N HIS A 254 4.88 1.17 -11.03
CA HIS A 254 5.77 2.17 -10.45
C HIS A 254 4.94 3.28 -9.79
N ALA A 255 4.48 3.02 -8.56
CA ALA A 255 3.76 3.99 -7.76
C ALA A 255 4.55 4.35 -6.50
N THR A 256 4.56 5.65 -6.19
CA THR A 256 5.13 6.19 -4.96
C THR A 256 3.97 6.52 -4.02
N VAL A 257 3.94 5.87 -2.86
CA VAL A 257 2.99 6.17 -1.78
C VAL A 257 3.53 7.36 -0.99
N PRO A 258 2.69 8.36 -0.67
CA PRO A 258 3.11 9.52 0.13
C PRO A 258 3.49 9.11 1.56
N GLU A 259 4.01 10.05 2.33
CA GLU A 259 4.36 9.84 3.73
C GLU A 259 3.16 9.33 4.56
N LEU A 260 3.38 8.27 5.34
CA LEU A 260 2.35 7.63 6.14
C LEU A 260 2.63 7.82 7.64
N PRO A 261 1.82 8.60 8.38
CA PRO A 261 1.77 8.55 9.83
C PRO A 261 1.25 7.21 10.35
N PHE A 262 1.85 6.74 11.43
CA PHE A 262 1.39 5.63 12.25
C PHE A 262 1.77 5.82 13.72
N THR A 263 0.99 5.19 14.59
CA THR A 263 1.22 5.16 16.05
C THR A 263 1.57 3.73 16.46
N VAL A 264 2.60 3.60 17.28
CA VAL A 264 3.05 2.32 17.84
C VAL A 264 2.48 2.16 19.24
N PHE A 265 1.95 0.98 19.53
CA PHE A 265 1.34 0.59 20.79
C PHE A 265 2.08 -0.59 21.41
N LEU A 266 2.18 -0.58 22.74
CA LEU A 266 2.64 -1.72 23.54
C LEU A 266 1.47 -2.42 24.23
N HIS A 267 1.63 -3.72 24.48
CA HIS A 267 0.71 -4.46 25.34
C HIS A 267 0.96 -4.11 26.81
N ALA A 268 -0.07 -3.60 27.49
CA ALA A 268 -0.08 -3.45 28.93
C ALA A 268 -0.55 -4.76 29.62
N PRO A 269 -0.28 -4.95 30.92
CA PRO A 269 -0.58 -6.20 31.63
C PRO A 269 -2.06 -6.64 31.62
N ASN A 270 -2.99 -5.72 31.37
CA ASN A 270 -4.43 -5.97 31.29
C ASN A 270 -4.91 -6.12 29.83
N ASP A 271 -3.99 -6.44 28.91
CA ASP A 271 -4.22 -6.50 27.46
C ASP A 271 -4.75 -5.20 26.84
N THR A 272 -4.51 -4.07 27.52
CA THR A 272 -4.83 -2.75 27.00
C THR A 272 -3.67 -2.23 26.15
N LEU A 273 -3.99 -1.57 25.04
CA LEU A 273 -2.98 -1.00 24.15
C LEU A 273 -2.56 0.39 24.64
N ALA A 274 -1.26 0.54 24.86
CA ALA A 274 -0.63 1.76 25.35
C ALA A 274 0.12 2.47 24.20
N PRO A 275 -0.30 3.67 23.74
CA PRO A 275 0.43 4.39 22.70
C PRO A 275 1.78 4.86 23.24
N VAL A 276 2.85 4.58 22.51
CA VAL A 276 4.23 4.90 22.93
C VAL A 276 5.01 5.76 21.97
N ALA A 277 4.70 5.74 20.67
CA ALA A 277 5.43 6.52 19.69
C ALA A 277 4.53 6.95 18.53
N ASN A 278 4.80 8.14 18.01
CA ASN A 278 4.29 8.59 16.73
C ASN A 278 5.43 8.58 15.71
N VAL A 279 5.19 7.94 14.58
CA VAL A 279 6.20 7.69 13.55
C VAL A 279 5.58 8.00 12.19
N THR A 280 6.39 8.49 11.27
CA THR A 280 6.06 8.74 9.88
C THR A 280 7.02 7.97 8.99
N THR A 281 6.53 7.46 7.86
CA THR A 281 7.39 6.98 6.79
C THR A 281 7.76 8.12 5.85
N ALA A 282 8.95 8.08 5.27
CA ALA A 282 9.24 8.83 4.05
C ALA A 282 8.37 8.31 2.87
N PRO A 283 8.30 9.03 1.73
CA PRO A 283 7.61 8.53 0.54
C PRO A 283 8.13 7.15 0.12
N ILE A 284 7.22 6.20 -0.05
CA ILE A 284 7.53 4.79 -0.26
C ILE A 284 7.44 4.48 -1.75
N THR A 285 8.51 3.94 -2.33
CA THR A 285 8.47 3.41 -3.69
C THR A 285 8.09 1.93 -3.64
N LEU A 286 7.00 1.55 -4.31
CA LEU A 286 6.58 0.16 -4.39
C LEU A 286 7.51 -0.58 -5.35
N ALA A 287 8.56 -1.18 -4.79
CA ALA A 287 9.52 -2.00 -5.49
C ALA A 287 9.33 -3.48 -5.13
N HIS A 288 9.44 -4.37 -6.11
CA HIS A 288 9.47 -5.82 -5.89
C HIS A 288 10.89 -6.33 -5.64
N PRO A 289 11.07 -7.37 -4.82
CA PRO A 289 10.06 -8.07 -4.02
C PRO A 289 9.77 -7.37 -2.67
N ASN A 290 10.69 -6.53 -2.18
CA ASN A 290 10.61 -5.91 -0.86
C ASN A 290 10.56 -4.39 -0.97
N VAL A 291 9.70 -3.81 -0.15
CA VAL A 291 9.52 -2.37 -0.03
C VAL A 291 10.30 -1.89 1.19
N SER A 292 11.24 -0.96 0.98
CA SER A 292 11.99 -0.32 2.07
C SER A 292 11.24 0.87 2.64
N LEU A 293 11.12 0.91 3.96
CA LEU A 293 10.42 1.93 4.73
C LEU A 293 11.45 2.70 5.56
N ALA A 294 11.77 3.92 5.15
CA ALA A 294 12.52 4.84 6.00
C ALA A 294 11.54 5.47 7.01
N ILE A 295 11.83 5.33 8.31
CA ILE A 295 10.96 5.74 9.40
C ILE A 295 11.61 6.82 10.26
N SER A 296 10.81 7.81 10.65
CA SER A 296 11.21 8.90 11.55
C SER A 296 10.09 9.25 12.51
N GLY A 297 10.38 9.61 13.74
CA GLY A 297 9.32 9.88 14.72
C GLY A 297 9.83 10.30 16.08
N PHE A 298 8.95 10.23 17.07
CA PHE A 298 9.28 10.54 18.45
C PHE A 298 8.47 9.69 19.43
N VAL A 299 9.06 9.46 20.60
CA VAL A 299 8.40 8.80 21.72
C VAL A 299 7.39 9.77 22.35
N LEU A 300 6.18 9.29 22.57
CA LEU A 300 5.13 10.05 23.22
C LEU A 300 5.45 10.24 24.71
N PRO A 301 4.98 11.34 25.34
CA PRO A 301 5.07 11.48 26.80
C PRO A 301 4.44 10.26 27.46
N ILE A 302 5.15 9.63 28.40
CA ILE A 302 4.77 8.35 29.02
C ILE A 302 3.84 8.64 30.23
N PRO A 303 2.51 8.53 30.11
CA PRO A 303 1.64 8.65 31.27
C PRO A 303 1.86 7.47 32.24
N PRO A 304 1.56 7.64 33.54
CA PRO A 304 1.77 6.59 34.55
C PRO A 304 1.19 5.22 34.19
N VAL A 305 0.03 5.20 33.52
CA VAL A 305 -0.67 3.98 33.08
C VAL A 305 0.18 3.14 32.10
N THR A 306 1.05 3.78 31.32
CA THR A 306 1.88 3.11 30.30
C THR A 306 3.24 2.65 30.82
N GLN A 307 3.60 3.02 32.06
CA GLN A 307 4.90 2.68 32.65
C GLN A 307 5.11 1.17 32.81
N ALA A 308 4.05 0.42 33.15
CA ALA A 308 4.13 -1.03 33.27
C ALA A 308 4.41 -1.70 31.91
N ALA A 309 3.74 -1.25 30.84
CA ALA A 309 3.95 -1.74 29.48
C ALA A 309 5.37 -1.44 28.99
N LEU A 310 5.85 -0.21 29.21
CA LEU A 310 7.21 0.19 28.87
C LEU A 310 8.27 -0.58 29.67
N SER A 311 8.05 -0.77 30.97
CA SER A 311 8.94 -1.55 31.83
C SER A 311 9.05 -3.00 31.35
N ASN A 312 7.93 -3.61 30.98
CA ASN A 312 7.92 -4.95 30.39
C ASN A 312 8.68 -4.98 29.06
N PHE A 313 8.44 -4.01 28.17
CA PHE A 313 9.13 -3.89 26.89
C PHE A 313 10.66 -3.79 27.06
N ILE A 314 11.11 -2.90 27.94
CA ILE A 314 12.54 -2.75 28.25
C ILE A 314 13.08 -4.05 28.85
N SER A 315 12.35 -4.70 29.76
CA SER A 315 12.78 -5.95 30.39
C SER A 315 12.97 -7.08 29.38
N LEU A 316 12.04 -7.24 28.44
CA LEU A 316 12.14 -8.22 27.35
C LEU A 316 13.29 -7.89 26.40
N TYR A 317 13.45 -6.62 26.02
CA TYR A 317 14.57 -6.17 25.19
C TYR A 317 15.92 -6.47 25.86
N LEU A 318 16.07 -6.18 27.16
CA LEU A 318 17.29 -6.48 27.92
C LEU A 318 17.54 -7.99 28.11
N ARG A 319 16.50 -8.80 28.02
CA ARG A 319 16.59 -10.27 28.03
C ARG A 319 16.89 -10.87 26.65
N ALA A 320 17.07 -10.04 25.61
CA ALA A 320 17.21 -10.47 24.23
C ALA A 320 16.00 -11.30 23.74
N GLN A 321 14.79 -10.85 24.07
CA GLN A 321 13.54 -11.45 23.61
C GLN A 321 12.79 -10.49 22.69
N ASP A 322 12.09 -11.06 21.71
CA ASP A 322 11.24 -10.30 20.80
C ASP A 322 10.07 -9.68 21.57
N ASN A 323 9.71 -8.47 21.18
CA ASN A 323 8.68 -7.70 21.85
C ASN A 323 7.45 -7.57 20.95
N PRO A 324 6.27 -8.09 21.33
CA PRO A 324 5.06 -7.86 20.54
C PRO A 324 4.68 -6.38 20.60
N ILE A 325 4.44 -5.78 19.45
CA ILE A 325 3.97 -4.41 19.29
C ILE A 325 2.79 -4.37 18.32
N VAL A 326 1.99 -3.32 18.41
CA VAL A 326 0.86 -3.11 17.49
C VAL A 326 1.03 -1.76 16.81
N ILE A 327 0.83 -1.72 15.50
CA ILE A 327 0.91 -0.49 14.71
C ILE A 327 -0.49 -0.12 14.22
N SER A 328 -0.85 1.15 14.28
CA SER A 328 -2.09 1.64 13.65
C SER A 328 -1.82 2.93 12.86
N THR A 329 -2.65 3.20 11.86
CA THR A 329 -2.55 4.41 11.03
C THR A 329 -3.89 5.15 11.02
N PRO A 330 -3.90 6.49 11.12
CA PRO A 330 -5.12 7.27 11.02
C PRO A 330 -5.82 7.14 9.66
N PHE A 331 -5.11 6.70 8.62
CA PHE A 331 -5.70 6.51 7.29
C PHE A 331 -6.57 5.25 7.18
N LEU A 332 -6.36 4.27 8.06
CA LEU A 332 -7.13 3.03 8.11
C LEU A 332 -7.66 2.84 9.54
N PRO A 333 -8.62 3.68 9.97
CA PRO A 333 -9.12 3.63 11.34
C PRO A 333 -9.77 2.28 11.62
N GLY A 334 -9.35 1.65 12.72
CA GLY A 334 -9.79 0.32 13.15
C GLY A 334 -8.93 -0.83 12.63
N LEU A 335 -7.97 -0.57 11.73
CA LEU A 335 -6.99 -1.57 11.32
C LEU A 335 -5.76 -1.48 12.24
N MET A 336 -5.47 -2.59 12.91
CA MET A 336 -4.31 -2.75 13.78
C MET A 336 -3.42 -3.85 13.22
N PHE A 337 -2.13 -3.57 13.12
CA PHE A 337 -1.14 -4.48 12.57
C PHE A 337 -0.29 -5.02 13.72
N PRO A 338 -0.56 -6.26 14.18
CA PRO A 338 0.31 -6.90 15.15
C PRO A 338 1.64 -7.23 14.48
N THR A 339 2.75 -6.87 15.13
CA THR A 339 4.10 -7.19 14.65
C THR A 339 5.05 -7.34 15.84
N THR A 340 6.33 -7.61 15.57
CA THR A 340 7.35 -7.80 16.60
C THR A 340 8.45 -6.77 16.45
N PHE A 341 8.85 -6.20 17.58
CA PHE A 341 10.07 -5.43 17.69
C PHE A 341 11.22 -6.41 17.97
N PRO A 342 12.28 -6.40 17.15
CA PRO A 342 13.29 -7.45 17.16
C PRO A 342 14.12 -7.44 18.46
N ALA A 343 14.46 -8.65 18.93
CA ALA A 343 15.42 -8.83 20.01
C ALA A 343 16.81 -8.30 19.62
N PRO A 344 17.53 -7.64 20.55
CA PRO A 344 18.91 -7.27 20.33
C PRO A 344 19.82 -8.50 20.28
N TYR A 345 20.63 -8.58 19.24
CA TYR A 345 21.68 -9.58 19.10
C TYR A 345 23.05 -8.91 18.91
N PRO A 346 24.06 -9.19 19.77
CA PRO A 346 24.01 -10.06 20.96
C PRO A 346 23.23 -9.45 22.13
N LYS A 347 22.95 -10.27 23.17
CA LYS A 347 22.25 -9.82 24.38
C LYS A 347 22.96 -8.61 25.02
N PRO A 348 22.23 -7.52 25.30
CA PRO A 348 22.84 -6.29 25.81
C PRO A 348 23.29 -6.46 27.27
N GLN A 349 24.58 -6.28 27.50
CA GLN A 349 25.14 -6.14 28.85
C GLN A 349 25.17 -4.65 29.23
N VAL A 350 24.09 -4.18 29.85
CA VAL A 350 23.93 -2.76 30.22
C VAL A 350 24.82 -2.37 31.39
N LEU A 351 24.99 -3.25 32.37
CA LEU A 351 25.86 -3.00 33.51
C LEU A 351 27.14 -3.83 33.36
N ARG A 352 28.29 -3.16 33.29
CA ARG A 352 29.61 -3.78 33.14
C ARG A 352 30.53 -3.39 34.29
N ASN A 353 31.55 -4.20 34.52
CA ASN A 353 32.60 -3.95 35.53
C ASN A 353 31.99 -3.65 36.91
N VAL A 354 31.01 -4.45 37.32
CA VAL A 354 30.33 -4.28 38.61
C VAL A 354 31.27 -4.72 39.70
N THR A 355 31.58 -3.81 40.63
CA THR A 355 32.46 -4.09 41.76
C THR A 355 31.88 -3.47 43.02
N ILE A 356 32.05 -4.16 44.15
CA ILE A 356 31.65 -3.64 45.46
C ILE A 356 32.93 -3.25 46.19
N ARG A 357 33.04 -1.98 46.58
CA ARG A 357 34.17 -1.47 47.36
C ARG A 357 33.75 -1.26 48.82
N ASN A 358 34.71 -1.42 49.72
CA ASN A 358 34.53 -1.20 51.16
C ASN A 358 33.39 -2.04 51.75
N MET A 359 33.30 -3.31 51.34
CA MET A 359 32.27 -4.22 51.85
C MET A 359 32.55 -4.53 53.32
N MET A 360 31.54 -4.32 54.16
CA MET A 360 31.54 -4.63 55.59
C MET A 360 30.36 -5.56 55.89
N LEU A 361 30.68 -6.73 56.43
CA LEU A 361 29.71 -7.68 56.95
C LEU A 361 29.61 -7.48 58.46
N ARG A 362 28.40 -7.30 58.98
CA ARG A 362 28.11 -7.16 60.40
C ARG A 362 27.00 -8.12 60.78
N TYR A 363 27.08 -8.68 61.98
CA TYR A 363 25.94 -9.39 62.54
C TYR A 363 24.83 -8.39 62.85
N SER A 364 23.60 -8.78 62.56
CA SER A 364 22.43 -7.98 62.86
C SER A 364 22.34 -7.78 64.37
N PRO A 365 22.17 -6.53 64.85
CA PRO A 365 22.15 -6.20 66.27
C PRO A 365 20.92 -6.75 67.01
N ASP A 366 19.93 -7.30 66.29
CA ASP A 366 18.73 -7.92 66.86
C ASP A 366 18.95 -9.34 67.39
N GLY A 367 20.15 -9.91 67.23
CA GLY A 367 20.48 -11.24 67.72
C GLY A 367 19.74 -12.39 67.01
N LYS A 368 19.00 -12.10 65.94
CA LYS A 368 18.19 -13.10 65.21
C LYS A 368 18.96 -13.83 64.10
N GLY A 369 20.30 -13.79 64.15
CA GLY A 369 21.15 -14.47 63.16
C GLY A 369 21.16 -13.82 61.76
N GLY A 370 20.63 -12.60 61.60
CA GLY A 370 20.75 -11.86 60.34
C GLY A 370 22.18 -11.37 60.11
N MET A 371 22.63 -11.34 58.86
CA MET A 371 23.90 -10.72 58.46
C MET A 371 23.59 -9.46 57.64
N LEU A 372 24.21 -8.34 58.01
CA LEU A 372 24.11 -7.06 57.32
C LEU A 372 25.36 -6.85 56.49
N ALA A 373 25.21 -6.75 55.17
CA ALA A 373 26.25 -6.31 54.27
C ALA A 373 26.06 -4.82 53.95
N SER A 374 27.13 -4.05 54.05
CA SER A 374 27.18 -2.66 53.60
C SER A 374 28.41 -2.45 52.73
N GLY A 375 28.31 -1.62 51.71
CA GLY A 375 29.40 -1.37 50.76
C GLY A 375 28.95 -0.38 49.69
N THR A 376 29.90 0.09 48.88
CA THR A 376 29.61 0.98 47.76
C THR A 376 29.71 0.20 46.46
N VAL A 377 28.61 0.13 45.71
CA VAL A 377 28.55 -0.54 44.40
C VAL A 377 29.01 0.44 43.33
N PHE A 378 30.04 0.05 42.58
CA PHE A 378 30.50 0.72 41.37
C PHE A 378 30.10 -0.13 40.17
N GLY A 379 29.65 0.52 39.11
CA GLY A 379 29.33 -0.15 37.85
C GLY A 379 29.41 0.85 36.70
N ARG A 380 29.73 0.35 35.51
CA ARG A 380 29.73 1.12 34.27
C ARG A 380 28.45 0.80 33.50
N ALA A 381 27.58 1.78 33.36
CA ALA A 381 26.42 1.68 32.48
C ALA A 381 26.85 1.87 31.02
N VAL A 382 26.53 0.91 30.15
CA VAL A 382 26.79 0.93 28.71
C VAL A 382 25.47 0.70 27.99
N LEU A 383 25.07 1.66 27.14
CA LEU A 383 23.83 1.54 26.39
C LEU A 383 23.97 0.56 25.21
N PRO A 384 22.88 -0.14 24.84
CA PRO A 384 22.82 -0.94 23.63
C PRO A 384 23.07 -0.11 22.36
N ARG A 385 23.52 -0.76 21.29
CA ARG A 385 23.64 -0.12 19.97
C ARG A 385 22.29 0.43 19.54
N GLY A 386 22.31 1.59 18.87
CA GLY A 386 21.08 2.27 18.45
C GLY A 386 20.38 3.07 19.55
N ILE A 387 20.86 3.07 20.80
CA ILE A 387 20.28 3.86 21.88
C ILE A 387 21.31 4.88 22.39
N LYS A 388 21.08 6.16 22.12
CA LYS A 388 21.91 7.28 22.56
C LYS A 388 21.07 8.25 23.39
N VAL A 389 20.79 7.83 24.61
CA VAL A 389 20.01 8.62 25.58
C VAL A 389 20.87 8.97 26.79
N GLY A 390 20.62 10.13 27.39
CA GLY A 390 21.20 10.45 28.69
C GLY A 390 20.52 9.60 29.77
N ILE A 391 21.30 8.90 30.60
CA ILE A 391 20.77 8.17 31.76
C ILE A 391 21.22 8.88 33.02
N ASP A 392 20.26 9.24 33.89
CA ASP A 392 20.50 9.64 35.27
C ASP A 392 20.32 8.44 36.21
N VAL A 393 21.43 7.84 36.65
CA VAL A 393 21.43 6.66 37.52
C VAL A 393 21.41 7.11 38.98
N LYS A 394 20.26 6.97 39.65
CA LYS A 394 20.12 7.35 41.07
C LYS A 394 20.51 6.26 42.06
N ARG A 395 20.20 4.99 41.74
CA ARG A 395 20.44 3.82 42.60
C ARG A 395 20.71 2.58 41.76
N ILE A 396 21.57 1.71 42.26
CA ILE A 396 21.81 0.37 41.71
C ILE A 396 21.46 -0.63 42.83
N PHE A 397 20.61 -1.60 42.52
CA PHE A 397 20.25 -2.67 43.45
C PHE A 397 21.03 -3.93 43.06
N PRO A 398 22.08 -4.31 43.80
CA PRO A 398 22.80 -5.54 43.54
C PRO A 398 22.03 -6.74 44.11
N ASP A 399 21.92 -7.80 43.32
CA ASP A 399 21.61 -9.12 43.85
C ASP A 399 22.93 -9.76 44.30
N VAL A 400 23.14 -9.84 45.61
CA VAL A 400 24.38 -10.35 46.21
C VAL A 400 24.15 -11.76 46.74
N LEU A 401 24.98 -12.69 46.27
CA LEU A 401 25.01 -14.07 46.74
C LEU A 401 26.24 -14.23 47.66
N VAL A 402 26.01 -14.67 48.90
CA VAL A 402 27.07 -14.83 49.91
C VAL A 402 27.23 -16.32 50.20
N PHE A 403 28.46 -16.82 50.12
CA PHE A 403 28.80 -18.20 50.43
C PHE A 403 29.94 -18.28 51.43
N ASP A 404 29.94 -19.34 52.23
CA ASP A 404 31.03 -19.70 53.14
C ASP A 404 31.85 -20.83 52.51
N GLY A 405 32.83 -20.47 51.67
CA GLY A 405 33.65 -21.42 50.92
C GLY A 405 34.09 -20.91 49.56
N GLU A 406 34.84 -21.73 48.84
CA GLU A 406 35.30 -21.43 47.48
C GLU A 406 34.12 -21.48 46.50
N VAL A 407 33.92 -20.39 45.75
CA VAL A 407 32.86 -20.31 44.74
C VAL A 407 33.28 -21.21 43.58
N SER A 408 32.56 -22.32 43.37
CA SER A 408 32.75 -23.17 42.19
C SER A 408 32.54 -22.28 40.96
N GLY A 409 33.58 -22.11 40.15
CA GLY A 409 33.57 -21.18 39.01
C GLY A 409 32.36 -21.40 38.12
N SER A 410 31.65 -20.32 37.83
CA SER A 410 30.58 -20.31 36.83
C SER A 410 31.18 -20.71 35.48
N GLU A 411 30.75 -21.85 34.95
CA GLU A 411 31.14 -22.42 33.65
C GLU A 411 30.67 -21.57 32.42
N ASP A 412 30.18 -20.34 32.64
CA ASP A 412 29.67 -19.46 31.58
C ASP A 412 30.72 -18.51 30.98
N ASP A 413 31.98 -18.56 31.44
CA ASP A 413 33.11 -17.88 30.80
C ASP A 413 33.86 -18.80 29.81
N GLN A 414 33.14 -19.65 29.06
CA GLN A 414 33.70 -20.20 27.82
C GLN A 414 33.82 -19.09 26.78
N GLU A 415 35.02 -18.50 26.80
CA GLU A 415 35.75 -17.99 25.65
C GLU A 415 35.05 -18.16 24.30
N GLU A 416 34.57 -17.03 23.78
CA GLU A 416 34.45 -16.74 22.36
C GLU A 416 35.86 -16.78 21.72
N THR A 417 36.45 -17.97 21.59
CA THR A 417 37.72 -18.19 20.91
C THR A 417 37.49 -18.42 19.42
N GLY A 418 37.62 -17.32 18.67
CA GLY A 418 38.15 -17.35 17.30
C GLY A 418 37.17 -16.94 16.19
N PRO A 419 37.60 -16.10 15.22
CA PRO A 419 36.85 -15.96 13.97
C PRO A 419 36.82 -17.29 13.23
N PRO A 420 35.75 -17.60 12.47
CA PRO A 420 35.66 -18.86 11.74
C PRO A 420 36.83 -18.96 10.76
N SER A 421 37.72 -19.94 10.96
CA SER A 421 38.68 -20.31 9.93
C SER A 421 37.88 -20.91 8.77
N PHE A 422 37.68 -20.13 7.70
CA PHE A 422 37.34 -20.71 6.41
C PHE A 422 38.53 -21.56 5.97
N THR A 423 38.43 -22.87 6.17
CA THR A 423 39.25 -23.83 5.43
C THR A 423 38.74 -23.81 3.99
N LEU A 424 39.47 -23.10 3.13
CA LEU A 424 39.34 -23.26 1.69
C LEU A 424 39.62 -24.74 1.34
N PRO A 425 38.84 -25.38 0.46
CA PRO A 425 39.21 -26.69 -0.05
C PRO A 425 40.58 -26.59 -0.75
N PRO A 426 41.40 -27.65 -0.71
CA PRO A 426 42.71 -27.62 -1.32
C PRO A 426 42.59 -27.32 -2.82
N VAL A 427 43.33 -26.31 -3.26
CA VAL A 427 43.55 -26.02 -4.67
C VAL A 427 44.23 -27.25 -5.27
N MET A 428 43.52 -27.98 -6.14
CA MET A 428 44.13 -28.96 -7.03
C MET A 428 45.11 -28.21 -7.93
N GLY A 429 46.41 -28.38 -7.65
CA GLY A 429 47.46 -28.06 -8.62
C GLY A 429 47.37 -29.02 -9.81
N PRO A 430 47.82 -28.60 -11.01
CA PRO A 430 47.73 -29.41 -12.20
C PRO A 430 48.67 -30.61 -12.10
N ASP A 431 48.17 -31.77 -12.52
CA ASP A 431 48.95 -32.99 -12.70
C ASP A 431 50.16 -32.72 -13.61
N PRO A 432 51.36 -33.22 -13.24
CA PRO A 432 52.52 -33.15 -14.12
C PRO A 432 52.35 -34.14 -15.28
N GLN A 433 52.47 -33.63 -16.51
CA GLN A 433 52.90 -34.41 -17.67
C GLN A 433 54.40 -34.27 -17.87
#